data_AF-A0A8J7JPX1-F1
#
_entry.id   AF-A0A8J7JPX1-F1
#
_cell.length_a   1.000
_cell.length_b   1.000
_cell.length_c   1.000
_cell.angle_alpha   90.00
_cell.angle_beta   90.00
_cell.angle_gamma   90.00
#
_symmetry.space_group_name_H-M   'P 1'
#
loop_
_entity.id
_entity.type
_entity.pdbx_description
1 polymer ?
#
loop_
_entity_poly.entity_id
_entity_poly.type
_entity_poly.pdbx_seq_one_letter_code
_entity_poly.pdbx_strand_id
1 'polypeptide(L)'
;MPSTTFTSSSVLTTINGEPAIPLEHMPESWQEIADGAWMTEARVYTAMAQVFLAKNQYGHVLFLERSDTDHLKAAYCEGNGKLAWEAVSHYGEAFLPENYPDLQHIRQQVASSDFQQDERLSLVNIVSDLFDELGYDVPATFYWTFLHPLQRSDLFEVRSFRFSEQDLGIARRFDAILHGGYVSMLRRLIDSVSSHYGYFIEHGCGCENHLAKLKPCDSSFYYAIPPEMRRKTLRAFFWSVMEEYMLFEQRSATRLVYADNLTL
;
A
#
# COMPACT_ATOMS: atom_id res chain seq x y z
N MET A 1 5.96 -38.87 8.03
CA MET A 1 6.58 -37.61 7.60
C MET A 1 6.40 -36.61 8.72
N PRO A 2 7.43 -35.83 9.10
CA PRO A 2 7.37 -35.05 10.33
C PRO A 2 6.44 -33.85 10.15
N SER A 3 5.39 -33.79 10.96
CA SER A 3 4.64 -32.57 11.26
C SER A 3 5.58 -31.59 11.94
N THR A 4 6.00 -30.56 11.23
CA THR A 4 6.54 -29.34 11.83
C THR A 4 5.37 -28.52 12.37
N THR A 5 4.94 -28.86 13.59
CA THR A 5 4.22 -27.92 14.45
C THR A 5 5.15 -26.74 14.73
N PHE A 6 4.82 -25.57 14.20
CA PHE A 6 5.38 -24.30 14.65
C PHE A 6 4.89 -24.03 16.09
N THR A 7 5.56 -24.62 17.08
CA THR A 7 5.46 -24.17 18.47
C THR A 7 6.61 -23.21 18.74
N SER A 8 6.47 -21.98 18.25
CA SER A 8 7.01 -20.84 18.97
C SER A 8 5.79 -20.14 19.57
N SER A 9 5.48 -20.42 20.83
CA SER A 9 4.60 -19.53 21.57
C SER A 9 5.42 -18.27 21.86
N SER A 10 5.51 -17.35 20.89
CA SER A 10 6.04 -16.04 21.22
C SER A 10 5.08 -15.46 22.25
N VAL A 11 5.60 -15.18 23.44
CA VAL A 11 4.80 -14.53 24.48
C VAL A 11 4.47 -13.14 23.93
N LEU A 12 3.19 -12.94 23.58
CA LEU A 12 2.72 -11.65 23.11
C LEU A 12 2.99 -10.61 24.19
N THR A 13 3.45 -9.43 23.76
CA THR A 13 3.46 -8.26 24.63
C THR A 13 2.12 -7.55 24.54
N THR A 14 1.95 -6.48 25.30
CA THR A 14 0.73 -5.66 25.29
C THR A 14 1.08 -4.20 25.02
N ILE A 15 0.42 -3.60 24.03
CA ILE A 15 0.51 -2.16 23.74
C ILE A 15 -0.88 -1.56 23.91
N ASN A 16 -1.04 -0.68 24.90
CA ASN A 16 -2.33 -0.05 25.22
C ASN A 16 -3.49 -1.04 25.42
N GLY A 17 -3.21 -2.23 25.98
CA GLY A 17 -4.21 -3.28 26.22
C GLY A 17 -4.42 -4.23 25.03
N GLU A 18 -3.83 -3.96 23.87
CA GLU A 18 -3.92 -4.82 22.69
C GLU A 18 -2.74 -5.81 22.65
N PRO A 19 -2.97 -7.10 22.32
CA PRO A 19 -1.89 -8.05 22.06
C PRO A 19 -1.02 -7.59 20.88
N ALA A 20 0.29 -7.70 21.04
CA ALA A 20 1.27 -7.24 20.06
C ALA A 20 2.46 -8.21 19.98
N ILE A 21 3.02 -8.36 18.77
CA ILE A 21 4.29 -9.07 18.58
C ILE A 21 5.40 -8.23 19.22
N PRO A 22 6.30 -8.78 20.05
CA PRO A 22 7.43 -8.03 20.58
C PRO A 22 8.32 -7.47 19.46
N LEU A 23 8.92 -6.29 19.67
CA LEU A 23 9.64 -5.58 18.61
C LEU A 23 10.80 -6.40 18.03
N GLU A 24 11.51 -7.15 18.88
CA GLU A 24 12.60 -8.04 18.50
C GLU A 24 12.19 -9.22 17.61
N HIS A 25 10.88 -9.49 17.51
CA HIS A 25 10.30 -10.51 16.63
C HIS A 25 9.66 -9.93 15.37
N MET A 26 9.72 -8.60 15.19
CA MET A 26 9.30 -7.94 13.95
C MET A 26 10.43 -7.99 12.91
N PRO A 27 10.11 -7.83 11.61
CA PRO A 27 11.12 -7.60 10.58
C PRO A 27 12.10 -6.49 10.97
N GLU A 28 13.37 -6.62 10.56
CA GLU A 28 14.45 -5.69 10.92
C GLU A 28 14.10 -4.24 10.58
N SER A 29 13.49 -3.99 9.43
CA SER A 29 13.01 -2.68 9.03
C SER A 29 12.08 -2.01 10.07
N TRP A 30 11.25 -2.76 10.78
CA TRP A 30 10.41 -2.20 11.85
C TRP A 30 11.17 -1.87 13.13
N GLN A 31 12.28 -2.56 13.39
CA GLN A 31 13.21 -2.23 14.48
C GLN A 31 13.91 -0.91 14.16
N GLU A 32 14.36 -0.74 12.91
CA GLU A 32 14.94 0.51 12.42
C GLU A 32 13.94 1.67 12.46
N ILE A 33 12.70 1.44 11.97
CA ILE A 33 11.65 2.46 11.99
C ILE A 33 11.32 2.90 13.42
N ALA A 34 11.34 1.99 14.41
CA ALA A 34 11.00 2.33 15.79
C ALA A 34 11.91 3.42 16.38
N ASP A 35 13.15 3.47 15.93
CA ASP A 35 14.17 4.45 16.32
C ASP A 35 14.38 5.56 15.29
N GLY A 36 13.69 5.50 14.15
CA GLY A 36 13.82 6.43 13.04
C GLY A 36 13.29 7.83 13.36
N ALA A 37 14.09 8.85 13.02
CA ALA A 37 13.74 10.26 13.19
C ALA A 37 13.13 10.92 11.93
N TRP A 38 13.06 10.18 10.82
CA TRP A 38 12.56 10.70 9.53
C TRP A 38 11.04 10.72 9.42
N MET A 39 10.33 9.96 10.27
CA MET A 39 8.87 9.85 10.29
C MET A 39 8.29 10.53 11.53
N THR A 40 7.12 11.16 11.41
CA THR A 40 6.48 11.89 12.52
C THR A 40 6.05 10.96 13.65
N GLU A 41 5.54 9.76 13.31
CA GLU A 41 4.95 8.82 14.28
C GLU A 41 5.54 7.41 14.20
N ALA A 42 6.85 7.30 13.95
CA ALA A 42 7.65 6.07 13.92
C ALA A 42 7.16 4.97 14.88
N ARG A 43 7.20 5.24 16.19
CA ARG A 43 6.79 4.29 17.24
C ARG A 43 5.32 3.87 17.16
N VAL A 44 4.44 4.77 16.69
CA VAL A 44 3.02 4.44 16.53
C VAL A 44 2.82 3.51 15.34
N TYR A 45 3.50 3.76 14.23
CA TYR A 45 3.41 2.90 13.05
C TYR A 45 3.98 1.52 13.34
N THR A 46 5.12 1.45 14.05
CA THR A 46 5.66 0.19 14.56
C THR A 46 4.66 -0.54 15.46
N ALA A 47 4.06 0.16 16.44
CA ALA A 47 3.04 -0.44 17.31
C ALA A 47 1.82 -0.95 16.53
N MET A 48 1.38 -0.22 15.50
CA MET A 48 0.29 -0.66 14.63
C MET A 48 0.66 -1.94 13.87
N ALA A 49 1.86 -2.04 13.33
CA ALA A 49 2.35 -3.25 12.65
C ALA A 49 2.46 -4.44 13.62
N GLN A 50 2.95 -4.22 14.85
CA GLN A 50 3.03 -5.25 15.89
C GLN A 50 1.66 -5.80 16.28
N VAL A 51 0.68 -4.91 16.45
CA VAL A 51 -0.71 -5.27 16.78
C VAL A 51 -1.40 -5.95 15.59
N PHE A 52 -1.23 -5.43 14.38
CA PHE A 52 -1.77 -6.01 13.15
C PHE A 52 -1.28 -7.46 12.96
N LEU A 53 0.01 -7.69 13.13
CA LEU A 53 0.59 -9.03 13.00
C LEU A 53 0.08 -9.98 14.09
N ALA A 54 0.01 -9.54 15.35
CA ALA A 54 -0.51 -10.36 16.45
C ALA A 54 -1.98 -10.73 16.24
N LYS A 55 -2.82 -9.77 15.80
CA LYS A 55 -4.23 -10.02 15.53
C LYS A 55 -4.42 -11.11 14.48
N ASN A 56 -3.62 -11.08 13.42
CA ASN A 56 -3.75 -12.03 12.31
C ASN A 56 -3.09 -13.39 12.58
N GLN A 57 -1.93 -13.43 13.25
CA GLN A 57 -1.27 -14.70 13.58
C GLN A 57 -1.99 -15.50 14.67
N TYR A 58 -2.70 -14.84 15.59
CA TYR A 58 -3.32 -15.50 16.75
C TYR A 58 -4.85 -15.46 16.74
N GLY A 59 -5.45 -14.82 15.73
CA GLY A 59 -6.91 -14.72 15.58
C GLY A 59 -7.58 -14.00 16.76
N HIS A 60 -6.84 -13.11 17.44
CA HIS A 60 -7.19 -12.64 18.78
C HIS A 60 -8.51 -11.87 18.83
N VAL A 61 -8.86 -11.09 17.81
CA VAL A 61 -10.11 -10.31 17.85
C VAL A 61 -11.29 -11.09 17.28
N LEU A 62 -11.11 -11.75 16.13
CA LEU A 62 -12.19 -12.43 15.41
C LEU A 62 -12.81 -13.60 16.18
N PHE A 63 -11.99 -14.39 16.88
CA PHE A 63 -12.45 -15.61 17.56
C PHE A 63 -12.74 -15.42 19.04
N LEU A 64 -12.27 -14.34 19.69
CA LEU A 64 -12.67 -14.03 21.06
C LEU A 64 -14.15 -13.59 21.14
N GLU A 65 -14.65 -12.92 20.11
CA GLU A 65 -16.02 -12.39 20.09
C GLU A 65 -17.06 -13.36 19.50
N ARG A 66 -16.62 -14.43 18.82
CA ARG A 66 -17.47 -15.39 18.09
C ARG A 66 -17.03 -16.84 18.30
N SER A 67 -17.26 -17.34 19.51
CA SER A 67 -16.85 -18.70 19.91
C SER A 67 -17.46 -19.82 19.06
N ASP A 68 -18.59 -19.57 18.39
CA ASP A 68 -19.19 -20.48 17.41
C ASP A 68 -18.31 -20.70 16.16
N THR A 69 -17.36 -19.81 15.91
CA THR A 69 -16.41 -19.88 14.79
C THR A 69 -15.04 -20.45 15.17
N ASP A 70 -14.83 -20.90 16.41
CA ASP A 70 -13.53 -21.38 16.93
C ASP A 70 -12.89 -22.47 16.06
N HIS A 71 -13.70 -23.31 15.43
CA HIS A 71 -13.25 -24.37 14.53
C HIS A 71 -12.50 -23.85 13.28
N LEU A 72 -12.67 -22.57 12.92
CA LEU A 72 -11.98 -21.93 11.78
C LEU A 72 -10.67 -21.26 12.19
N LYS A 73 -10.40 -21.10 13.49
CA LYS A 73 -9.27 -20.33 14.00
C LYS A 73 -7.92 -20.82 13.48
N ALA A 74 -7.71 -22.13 13.47
CA ALA A 74 -6.46 -22.71 12.99
C ALA A 74 -6.19 -22.36 11.51
N ALA A 75 -7.20 -22.52 10.65
CA ALA A 75 -7.09 -22.19 9.23
C ALA A 75 -6.87 -20.68 9.00
N TYR A 76 -7.58 -19.85 9.76
CA TYR A 76 -7.40 -18.40 9.73
C TYR A 76 -5.96 -18.02 10.09
N CYS A 77 -5.47 -18.49 11.23
CA CYS A 77 -4.12 -18.20 11.73
C CYS A 77 -3.04 -18.66 10.75
N GLU A 78 -3.22 -19.82 10.11
CA GLU A 78 -2.25 -20.32 9.14
C GLU A 78 -2.20 -19.46 7.87
N GLY A 79 -3.37 -19.14 7.29
CA GLY A 79 -3.45 -18.36 6.06
C GLY A 79 -3.11 -16.88 6.31
N ASN A 80 -3.95 -16.22 7.10
CA ASN A 80 -3.83 -14.78 7.34
C ASN A 80 -2.59 -14.43 8.16
N GLY A 81 -2.09 -15.33 9.02
CA GLY A 81 -0.81 -15.10 9.70
C GLY A 81 0.37 -14.97 8.74
N LYS A 82 0.41 -15.77 7.65
CA LYS A 82 1.43 -15.67 6.60
C LYS A 82 1.25 -14.39 5.78
N LEU A 83 0.02 -14.08 5.37
CA LEU A 83 -0.28 -12.88 4.59
C LEU A 83 -0.02 -11.58 5.38
N ALA A 84 -0.29 -11.59 6.68
CA ALA A 84 0.02 -10.46 7.55
C ALA A 84 1.52 -10.27 7.72
N TRP A 85 2.30 -11.35 7.81
CA TRP A 85 3.76 -11.27 7.81
C TRP A 85 4.30 -10.66 6.52
N GLU A 86 3.76 -11.07 5.36
CA GLU A 86 4.11 -10.47 4.07
C GLU A 86 3.78 -8.98 4.02
N ALA A 87 2.58 -8.59 4.47
CA ALA A 87 2.15 -7.19 4.49
C ALA A 87 3.05 -6.32 5.36
N VAL A 88 3.32 -6.77 6.60
CA VAL A 88 4.19 -6.08 7.55
C VAL A 88 5.62 -6.01 7.03
N SER A 89 6.14 -7.10 6.47
CA SER A 89 7.49 -7.09 5.88
C SER A 89 7.57 -6.08 4.72
N HIS A 90 6.59 -6.12 3.80
CA HIS A 90 6.57 -5.21 2.66
C HIS A 90 6.53 -3.73 3.08
N TYR A 91 5.63 -3.37 4.00
CA TYR A 91 5.50 -1.98 4.42
C TYR A 91 6.63 -1.54 5.34
N GLY A 92 7.23 -2.44 6.12
CA GLY A 92 8.46 -2.16 6.86
C GLY A 92 9.57 -1.68 5.92
N GLU A 93 9.87 -2.48 4.88
CA GLU A 93 10.84 -2.06 3.86
C GLU A 93 10.41 -0.76 3.18
N ALA A 94 9.15 -0.63 2.78
CA ALA A 94 8.66 0.55 2.06
C ALA A 94 8.75 1.85 2.87
N PHE A 95 8.88 1.81 4.20
CA PHE A 95 9.08 3.00 5.02
C PHE A 95 10.55 3.39 5.24
N LEU A 96 11.51 2.55 4.83
CA LEU A 96 12.93 2.88 4.93
C LEU A 96 13.31 3.99 3.95
N PRO A 97 14.13 4.99 4.35
CA PRO A 97 14.41 6.18 3.54
C PRO A 97 14.96 5.91 2.13
N GLU A 98 15.77 4.88 1.98
CA GLU A 98 16.40 4.46 0.72
C GLU A 98 15.41 3.98 -0.34
N ASN A 99 14.19 3.62 0.07
CA ASN A 99 13.17 3.13 -0.86
C ASN A 99 12.34 4.25 -1.51
N TYR A 100 12.48 5.50 -1.04
CA TYR A 100 11.76 6.65 -1.58
C TYR A 100 12.37 7.12 -2.90
N PRO A 101 11.56 7.64 -3.84
CA PRO A 101 12.05 8.09 -5.13
C PRO A 101 12.97 9.32 -5.01
N ASP A 102 14.10 9.32 -5.73
CA ASP A 102 14.88 10.54 -5.98
C ASP A 102 14.15 11.38 -7.03
N LEU A 103 13.24 12.22 -6.56
CA LEU A 103 12.41 13.06 -7.41
C LEU A 103 13.21 14.07 -8.25
N GLN A 104 14.37 14.52 -7.76
CA GLN A 104 15.23 15.43 -8.52
C GLN A 104 15.87 14.69 -9.70
N HIS A 105 16.39 13.49 -9.45
CA HIS A 105 16.95 12.64 -10.50
C HIS A 105 15.89 12.25 -11.54
N ILE A 106 14.70 11.82 -11.10
CA ILE A 106 13.59 11.47 -12.00
C ILE A 106 13.19 12.69 -12.83
N ARG A 107 13.11 13.89 -12.23
CA ARG A 107 12.79 15.12 -12.97
C ARG A 107 13.81 15.41 -14.08
N GLN A 108 15.10 15.22 -13.81
CA GLN A 108 16.16 15.41 -14.81
C GLN A 108 16.05 14.40 -15.96
N GLN A 109 15.75 13.14 -15.66
CA GLN A 109 15.55 12.11 -16.68
C GLN A 109 14.35 12.44 -17.59
N VAL A 110 13.21 12.85 -17.00
CA VAL A 110 12.01 13.22 -17.76
C VAL A 110 12.25 14.46 -18.61
N ALA A 111 12.96 15.47 -18.09
CA ALA A 111 13.26 16.69 -18.83
C ALA A 111 14.15 16.47 -20.07
N SER A 112 14.85 15.34 -20.15
CA SER A 112 15.68 14.96 -21.30
C SER A 112 14.94 14.21 -22.41
N SER A 113 13.62 13.99 -22.27
CA SER A 113 12.78 13.23 -23.20
C SER A 113 11.81 14.12 -23.99
N ASP A 114 11.74 13.93 -25.32
CA ASP A 114 10.98 14.80 -26.24
C ASP A 114 9.46 14.53 -26.32
N PHE A 115 8.95 13.41 -25.79
CA PHE A 115 7.54 13.03 -25.93
C PHE A 115 6.78 13.15 -24.60
N GLN A 116 5.63 13.85 -24.61
CA GLN A 116 4.78 14.10 -23.43
C GLN A 116 5.52 14.73 -22.23
N GLN A 117 6.52 15.57 -22.51
CA GLN A 117 7.37 16.19 -21.49
C GLN A 117 6.55 16.94 -20.43
N ASP A 118 5.57 17.73 -20.83
CA ASP A 118 4.76 18.54 -19.91
C ASP A 118 3.89 17.70 -18.97
N GLU A 119 3.24 16.64 -19.48
CA GLU A 119 2.43 15.72 -18.66
C GLU A 119 3.29 14.93 -17.67
N ARG A 120 4.43 14.42 -18.13
CA ARG A 120 5.37 13.65 -17.31
C ARG A 120 6.04 14.53 -16.25
N LEU A 121 6.43 15.76 -16.60
CA LEU A 121 6.95 16.73 -15.64
C LEU A 121 5.87 17.13 -14.63
N SER A 122 4.62 17.31 -15.07
CA SER A 122 3.50 17.58 -14.17
C SER A 122 3.33 16.44 -13.16
N LEU A 123 3.39 15.18 -13.60
CA LEU A 123 3.33 14.02 -12.70
C LEU A 123 4.45 14.04 -11.65
N VAL A 124 5.69 14.30 -12.06
CA VAL A 124 6.83 14.41 -11.12
C VAL A 124 6.63 15.55 -10.13
N ASN A 125 6.13 16.70 -10.58
CA ASN A 125 5.87 17.85 -9.71
C ASN A 125 4.73 17.57 -8.73
N ILE A 126 3.65 16.91 -9.16
CA ILE A 126 2.56 16.49 -8.29
C ILE A 126 3.07 15.58 -7.18
N VAL A 127 3.89 14.58 -7.51
CA VAL A 127 4.46 13.66 -6.53
C VAL A 127 5.45 14.38 -5.60
N SER A 128 6.18 15.36 -6.12
CA SER A 128 7.05 16.24 -5.32
C SER A 128 6.27 17.01 -4.27
N ASP A 129 5.18 17.67 -4.67
CA ASP A 129 4.34 18.42 -3.74
C ASP A 129 3.65 17.50 -2.73
N LEU A 130 3.25 16.29 -3.14
CA LEU A 130 2.74 15.27 -2.21
C LEU A 130 3.81 14.83 -1.21
N PHE A 131 5.08 14.72 -1.63
CA PHE A 131 6.18 14.38 -0.74
C PHE A 131 6.47 15.52 0.24
N ASP A 132 6.42 16.78 -0.20
CA ASP A 132 6.55 17.94 0.69
C ASP A 132 5.42 17.97 1.73
N GLU A 133 4.21 17.58 1.33
CA GLU A 133 3.05 17.54 2.22
C GLU A 133 3.03 16.33 3.16
N LEU A 134 3.45 15.14 2.74
CA LEU A 134 3.27 13.88 3.48
C LEU A 134 4.57 13.28 4.01
N GLY A 135 5.70 13.57 3.37
CA GLY A 135 7.03 13.08 3.71
C GLY A 135 7.07 11.56 3.92
N TYR A 136 7.70 11.14 4.99
CA TYR A 136 7.84 9.73 5.35
C TYR A 136 6.65 9.17 6.15
N ASP A 137 5.55 9.92 6.31
CA ASP A 137 4.35 9.45 7.02
C ASP A 137 3.44 8.57 6.14
N VAL A 138 3.81 8.37 4.87
CA VAL A 138 3.24 7.38 3.95
C VAL A 138 4.38 6.56 3.33
N PRO A 139 4.19 5.26 3.02
CA PRO A 139 5.27 4.41 2.56
C PRO A 139 5.73 4.83 1.16
N ALA A 140 6.98 4.54 0.80
CA ALA A 140 7.54 4.85 -0.52
C ALA A 140 6.67 4.31 -1.67
N THR A 141 6.01 3.16 -1.47
CA THR A 141 5.05 2.57 -2.41
C THR A 141 3.92 3.53 -2.79
N PHE A 142 3.51 4.44 -1.89
CA PHE A 142 2.55 5.50 -2.20
C PHE A 142 3.04 6.38 -3.37
N TYR A 143 4.26 6.91 -3.27
CA TYR A 143 4.83 7.76 -4.31
C TYR A 143 5.12 6.99 -5.59
N TRP A 144 5.66 5.77 -5.48
CA TRP A 144 5.90 4.91 -6.65
C TRP A 144 4.61 4.53 -7.38
N THR A 145 3.48 4.42 -6.68
CA THR A 145 2.17 4.16 -7.30
C THR A 145 1.80 5.27 -8.30
N PHE A 146 2.09 6.53 -7.96
CA PHE A 146 1.83 7.66 -8.85
C PHE A 146 2.91 7.84 -9.92
N LEU A 147 4.18 7.51 -9.65
CA LEU A 147 5.28 7.65 -10.61
C LEU A 147 5.35 6.52 -11.64
N HIS A 148 4.67 5.40 -11.41
CA HIS A 148 4.71 4.23 -12.29
C HIS A 148 4.49 4.51 -13.78
N PRO A 149 3.57 5.42 -14.19
CA PRO A 149 3.41 5.78 -15.61
C PRO A 149 4.69 6.28 -16.28
N LEU A 150 5.66 6.82 -15.53
CA LEU A 150 6.95 7.26 -16.09
C LEU A 150 7.82 6.10 -16.58
N GLN A 151 7.68 4.91 -16.00
CA GLN A 151 8.45 3.72 -16.37
C GLN A 151 7.96 3.08 -17.67
N ARG A 152 6.87 3.59 -18.25
CA ARG A 152 6.30 3.13 -19.50
C ARG A 152 6.51 4.15 -20.61
N SER A 153 7.18 3.74 -21.68
CA SER A 153 7.30 4.52 -22.91
C SER A 153 6.03 4.46 -23.77
N ASP A 154 5.13 3.52 -23.49
CA ASP A 154 4.00 3.12 -24.34
C ASP A 154 2.60 3.32 -23.72
N LEU A 155 2.51 3.70 -22.44
CA LEU A 155 1.24 3.72 -21.72
C LEU A 155 1.00 5.03 -20.95
N PHE A 156 0.68 6.07 -21.70
CA PHE A 156 -0.26 7.11 -21.27
C PHE A 156 -1.64 6.87 -21.92
N GLU A 157 -1.95 5.62 -22.29
CA GLU A 157 -3.20 5.24 -22.94
C GLU A 157 -4.30 4.81 -21.97
N VAL A 158 -5.50 5.32 -22.24
CA VAL A 158 -6.79 4.84 -21.73
C VAL A 158 -7.06 3.46 -22.33
N ARG A 159 -6.58 2.39 -21.71
CA ARG A 159 -7.08 1.04 -21.99
C ARG A 159 -7.17 0.18 -20.74
N SER A 160 -8.34 -0.42 -20.55
CA SER A 160 -8.63 -1.47 -19.59
C SER A 160 -7.97 -2.78 -20.05
N PHE A 161 -6.69 -3.00 -19.79
CA PHE A 161 -6.11 -4.33 -20.00
C PHE A 161 -5.11 -4.65 -18.90
N ARG A 162 -5.34 -5.83 -18.32
CA ARG A 162 -4.51 -6.65 -17.42
C ARG A 162 -3.10 -6.10 -17.20
N PHE A 163 -2.69 -6.06 -15.93
CA PHE A 163 -1.29 -5.92 -15.54
C PHE A 163 -0.43 -6.76 -16.49
N SER A 164 0.58 -6.15 -17.11
CA SER A 164 1.54 -6.93 -17.90
C SER A 164 2.16 -8.01 -17.01
N GLU A 165 2.78 -9.05 -17.57
CA GLU A 165 3.47 -10.05 -16.72
C GLU A 165 4.52 -9.39 -15.81
N GLN A 166 5.10 -8.28 -16.25
CA GLN A 166 5.98 -7.42 -15.47
C GLN A 166 5.24 -6.73 -14.30
N ASP A 167 3.99 -6.32 -14.48
CA ASP A 167 3.24 -5.58 -13.46
C ASP A 167 2.50 -6.50 -12.46
N LEU A 168 2.38 -7.80 -12.74
CA LEU A 168 1.76 -8.76 -11.79
C LEU A 168 2.47 -8.78 -10.43
N GLY A 169 3.80 -8.53 -10.42
CA GLY A 169 4.60 -8.50 -9.19
C GLY A 169 4.37 -7.27 -8.30
N ILE A 170 3.72 -6.22 -8.84
CA ILE A 170 3.49 -4.95 -8.13
C ILE A 170 2.01 -4.61 -7.96
N ALA A 171 1.12 -5.27 -8.72
CA ALA A 171 -0.32 -5.08 -8.69
C ALA A 171 -0.92 -5.00 -7.29
N ARG A 172 -0.65 -6.03 -6.47
CA ARG A 172 -1.15 -6.13 -5.09
C ARG A 172 -0.74 -4.93 -4.22
N ARG A 173 0.48 -4.41 -4.43
CA ARG A 173 1.03 -3.26 -3.69
C ARG A 173 0.29 -1.98 -4.09
N PHE A 174 0.05 -1.82 -5.38
CA PHE A 174 -0.61 -0.65 -5.97
C PHE A 174 -2.07 -0.59 -5.56
N ASP A 175 -2.78 -1.69 -5.73
CA ASP A 175 -4.21 -1.76 -5.42
C ASP A 175 -4.45 -1.47 -3.93
N ALA A 176 -3.58 -2.01 -3.05
CA ALA A 176 -3.61 -1.70 -1.62
C ALA A 176 -3.46 -0.20 -1.32
N ILE A 177 -2.49 0.47 -1.95
CA ILE A 177 -2.30 1.93 -1.80
C ILE A 177 -3.52 2.71 -2.29
N LEU A 178 -4.04 2.35 -3.46
CA LEU A 178 -5.16 3.04 -4.09
C LEU A 178 -6.45 2.89 -3.26
N HIS A 179 -6.69 1.70 -2.71
CA HIS A 179 -7.83 1.43 -1.82
C HIS A 179 -7.67 2.12 -0.47
N GLY A 180 -6.50 2.06 0.17
CA GLY A 180 -6.23 2.82 1.38
C GLY A 180 -6.36 4.34 1.13
N GLY A 181 -5.99 4.80 -0.07
CA GLY A 181 -6.10 6.20 -0.50
C GLY A 181 -7.53 6.74 -0.60
N TYR A 182 -8.55 5.86 -0.72
CA TYR A 182 -9.97 6.25 -0.68
C TYR A 182 -10.46 6.71 0.69
N VAL A 183 -9.59 6.75 1.70
CA VAL A 183 -9.81 7.60 2.88
C VAL A 183 -10.02 9.04 2.40
N SER A 184 -11.28 9.48 2.42
CA SER A 184 -11.79 10.68 1.75
C SER A 184 -10.92 11.95 1.85
N MET A 185 -10.22 12.16 2.97
CA MET A 185 -9.35 13.31 3.18
C MET A 185 -8.02 13.20 2.42
N LEU A 186 -7.40 12.02 2.37
CA LEU A 186 -6.15 11.82 1.63
C LEU A 186 -6.40 11.91 0.12
N ARG A 187 -7.50 11.32 -0.36
CA ARG A 187 -7.91 11.48 -1.75
C ARG A 187 -8.11 12.95 -2.13
N ARG A 188 -8.79 13.72 -1.28
CA ARG A 188 -9.04 15.14 -1.52
C ARG A 188 -7.75 15.98 -1.52
N LEU A 189 -6.76 15.60 -0.72
CA LEU A 189 -5.42 16.20 -0.77
C LEU A 189 -4.74 15.90 -2.10
N ILE A 190 -4.75 14.64 -2.55
CA ILE A 190 -4.18 14.23 -3.85
C ILE A 190 -4.83 15.01 -4.99
N ASP A 191 -6.16 15.07 -5.03
CA ASP A 191 -6.89 15.80 -6.07
C ASP A 191 -6.61 17.31 -6.01
N SER A 192 -6.43 17.88 -4.82
CA SER A 192 -6.08 19.31 -4.66
C SER A 192 -4.71 19.61 -5.24
N VAL A 193 -3.69 18.84 -4.83
CA VAL A 193 -2.31 19.00 -5.32
C VAL A 193 -2.27 18.80 -6.83
N SER A 194 -2.88 17.73 -7.35
CA SER A 194 -2.87 17.47 -8.79
C SER A 194 -3.55 18.58 -9.59
N SER A 195 -4.61 19.17 -9.05
CA SER A 195 -5.38 20.21 -9.74
C SER A 195 -4.57 21.49 -9.99
N HIS A 196 -3.56 21.78 -9.15
CA HIS A 196 -2.66 22.93 -9.35
C HIS A 196 -1.80 22.78 -10.61
N TYR A 197 -1.66 21.55 -11.12
CA TYR A 197 -0.99 21.23 -12.36
C TYR A 197 -1.95 21.00 -13.54
N GLY A 198 -3.25 21.26 -13.35
CA GLY A 198 -4.26 21.09 -14.39
C GLY A 198 -4.79 19.66 -14.56
N TYR A 199 -4.54 18.77 -13.58
CA TYR A 199 -4.96 17.37 -13.65
C TYR A 199 -5.69 16.86 -12.40
N PHE A 200 -6.52 15.84 -12.58
CA PHE A 200 -6.84 14.89 -11.52
C PHE A 200 -6.13 13.57 -11.79
N ILE A 201 -5.69 12.91 -10.72
CA ILE A 201 -5.20 11.53 -10.79
C ILE A 201 -6.40 10.60 -10.66
N GLU A 202 -6.81 9.99 -11.76
CA GLU A 202 -7.81 8.92 -11.78
C GLU A 202 -7.14 7.56 -11.72
N HIS A 203 -7.78 6.57 -11.12
CA HIS A 203 -7.35 5.18 -11.18
C HIS A 203 -8.57 4.27 -11.24
N GLY A 204 -8.39 3.06 -11.76
CA GLY A 204 -9.44 2.03 -11.74
C GLY A 204 -9.67 1.54 -10.32
N CYS A 205 -10.90 1.16 -10.01
CA CYS A 205 -11.27 0.48 -8.76
C CYS A 205 -12.11 -0.74 -9.13
N GLY A 206 -11.74 -1.94 -8.64
CA GLY A 206 -12.42 -3.22 -8.92
C GLY A 206 -11.61 -4.20 -9.77
N CYS A 207 -12.29 -5.15 -10.43
CA CYS A 207 -11.65 -6.15 -11.31
C CYS A 207 -11.11 -5.57 -12.64
N GLU A 208 -11.30 -4.27 -12.86
CA GLU A 208 -10.79 -3.54 -14.01
C GLU A 208 -9.48 -2.83 -13.67
N ASN A 209 -8.38 -3.48 -14.01
CA ASN A 209 -7.03 -2.98 -13.75
C ASN A 209 -6.75 -1.71 -14.58
N HIS A 210 -6.88 -0.53 -13.98
CA HIS A 210 -6.38 0.71 -14.59
C HIS A 210 -5.35 1.34 -13.66
N LEU A 211 -4.15 1.55 -14.20
CA LEU A 211 -3.10 2.32 -13.54
C LEU A 211 -3.56 3.76 -13.29
N ALA A 212 -2.90 4.45 -12.35
CA ALA A 212 -3.09 5.87 -12.14
C ALA A 212 -2.86 6.65 -13.46
N LYS A 213 -3.79 7.50 -13.84
CA LYS A 213 -3.78 8.29 -15.06
C LYS A 213 -4.07 9.75 -14.73
N LEU A 214 -3.31 10.66 -15.35
CA LEU A 214 -3.66 12.07 -15.37
C LEU A 214 -4.85 12.32 -16.30
N LYS A 215 -5.85 13.02 -15.79
CA LYS A 215 -6.99 13.52 -16.56
C LYS A 215 -7.05 15.04 -16.42
N PRO A 216 -7.18 15.80 -17.52
CA PRO A 216 -7.33 17.25 -17.43
C PRO A 216 -8.48 17.64 -16.51
N CYS A 217 -8.28 18.66 -15.69
CA CYS A 217 -9.33 19.25 -14.86
C CYS A 217 -9.55 20.72 -15.23
N ASP A 218 -10.81 21.15 -15.24
CA ASP A 218 -11.18 22.51 -15.64
C ASP A 218 -10.96 23.56 -14.54
N SER A 219 -10.73 23.12 -13.30
CA SER A 219 -10.60 24.01 -12.15
C SER A 219 -9.67 23.45 -11.09
N SER A 220 -8.83 24.32 -10.53
CA SER A 220 -7.99 24.01 -9.39
C SER A 220 -8.65 24.40 -8.07
N PHE A 221 -8.33 23.67 -6.99
CA PHE A 221 -8.78 24.00 -5.63
C PHE A 221 -7.68 23.70 -4.61
N TYR A 222 -7.78 24.35 -3.44
CA TYR A 222 -6.89 24.11 -2.32
C TYR A 222 -7.59 23.29 -1.23
N TYR A 223 -6.90 22.27 -0.73
CA TYR A 223 -7.30 21.48 0.42
C TYR A 223 -6.06 21.00 1.16
N ALA A 224 -6.03 21.25 2.46
CA ALA A 224 -5.08 20.64 3.37
C ALA A 224 -5.85 19.75 4.36
N ILE A 225 -5.27 18.62 4.73
CA ILE A 225 -5.84 17.81 5.81
C ILE A 225 -5.72 18.62 7.12
N PRO A 226 -6.82 18.86 7.86
CA PRO A 226 -6.76 19.60 9.10
C PRO A 226 -5.72 18.99 10.06
N PRO A 227 -4.87 19.79 10.75
CA PRO A 227 -3.79 19.27 11.58
C PRO A 227 -4.26 18.24 12.63
N GLU A 228 -5.43 18.47 13.23
CA GLU A 228 -6.07 17.58 14.20
C GLU A 228 -6.54 16.25 13.59
N MET A 229 -6.84 16.24 12.30
CA MET A 229 -7.31 15.06 11.56
C MET A 229 -6.17 14.31 10.85
N ARG A 230 -5.01 14.95 10.66
CA ARG A 230 -3.88 14.40 9.91
C ARG A 230 -3.42 13.05 10.44
N ARG A 231 -3.08 12.98 11.73
CA ARG A 231 -2.64 11.73 12.37
C ARG A 231 -3.68 10.62 12.25
N LYS A 232 -4.96 10.93 12.52
CA LYS A 232 -6.06 9.96 12.41
C LYS A 232 -6.19 9.45 10.97
N THR A 233 -6.09 10.35 9.99
CA THR A 233 -6.19 10.04 8.57
C THR A 233 -5.05 9.14 8.12
N LEU A 234 -3.80 9.47 8.46
CA LEU A 234 -2.63 8.71 8.01
C LEU A 234 -2.52 7.34 8.70
N ARG A 235 -2.90 7.23 9.97
CA ARG A 235 -3.01 5.93 10.65
C ARG A 235 -4.14 5.09 10.05
N ALA A 236 -5.31 5.67 9.79
CA ALA A 236 -6.41 4.95 9.15
C ALA A 236 -6.02 4.47 7.74
N PHE A 237 -5.32 5.31 6.98
CA PHE A 237 -4.72 4.95 5.70
C PHE A 237 -3.75 3.77 5.88
N PHE A 238 -2.78 3.87 6.80
CA PHE A 238 -1.77 2.84 6.99
C PHE A 238 -2.38 1.49 7.42
N TRP A 239 -3.36 1.51 8.32
CA TRP A 239 -4.09 0.30 8.69
C TRP A 239 -4.81 -0.30 7.48
N SER A 240 -5.50 0.53 6.70
CA SER A 240 -6.25 0.08 5.52
C SER A 240 -5.34 -0.53 4.46
N VAL A 241 -4.18 0.07 4.18
CA VAL A 241 -3.27 -0.50 3.16
C VAL A 241 -2.69 -1.84 3.61
N MET A 242 -2.45 -2.08 4.90
CA MET A 242 -2.02 -3.39 5.40
C MET A 242 -3.12 -4.46 5.25
N GLU A 243 -4.36 -4.13 5.59
CA GLU A 243 -5.53 -5.00 5.41
C GLU A 243 -5.78 -5.30 3.92
N GLU A 244 -5.82 -4.27 3.09
CA GLU A 244 -6.01 -4.41 1.65
C GLU A 244 -4.87 -5.23 1.05
N TYR A 245 -3.61 -4.96 1.40
CA TYR A 245 -2.49 -5.79 0.94
C TYR A 245 -2.70 -7.25 1.33
N MET A 246 -3.10 -7.53 2.57
CA MET A 246 -3.37 -8.90 3.02
C MET A 246 -4.44 -9.59 2.15
N LEU A 247 -5.51 -8.87 1.79
CA LEU A 247 -6.71 -9.41 1.15
C LEU A 247 -6.71 -9.34 -0.38
N PHE A 248 -5.87 -8.50 -0.98
CA PHE A 248 -5.84 -8.31 -2.43
C PHE A 248 -5.39 -9.55 -3.18
N GLU A 249 -6.00 -9.71 -4.35
CA GLU A 249 -6.18 -10.96 -5.08
C GLU A 249 -4.90 -11.82 -5.19
N GLN A 250 -4.86 -12.90 -4.42
CA GLN A 250 -4.01 -14.04 -4.73
C GLN A 250 -4.70 -14.86 -5.83
N ARG A 251 -4.59 -14.39 -7.08
CA ARG A 251 -5.28 -15.01 -8.22
C ARG A 251 -4.89 -16.47 -8.37
N SER A 252 -5.81 -17.39 -8.05
CA SER A 252 -5.84 -18.70 -8.70
C SER A 252 -6.30 -18.47 -10.14
N ALA A 253 -5.38 -18.12 -11.02
CA ALA A 253 -5.67 -17.94 -12.43
C ALA A 253 -6.01 -19.31 -13.07
N THR A 254 -7.27 -19.75 -12.94
CA THR A 254 -7.75 -20.87 -13.74
C THR A 254 -8.04 -20.34 -15.15
N ARG A 255 -7.13 -20.58 -16.09
CA ARG A 255 -7.35 -20.31 -17.52
C ARG A 255 -8.33 -21.36 -18.07
N LEU A 256 -9.64 -21.19 -17.84
CA LEU A 256 -10.66 -21.92 -18.62
C LEU A 256 -10.87 -21.32 -20.02
N VAL A 257 -10.08 -20.31 -20.39
CA VAL A 257 -10.15 -19.62 -21.69
C VAL A 257 -9.83 -20.54 -22.89
N TYR A 258 -9.31 -21.75 -22.64
CA TYR A 258 -9.09 -22.79 -23.66
C TYR A 258 -9.92 -24.07 -23.41
N ALA A 259 -10.89 -24.03 -22.50
CA ALA A 259 -11.72 -25.19 -22.18
C ALA A 259 -12.70 -25.56 -23.32
N ASP A 260 -12.90 -24.66 -24.28
CA ASP A 260 -13.76 -24.89 -25.45
C ASP A 260 -13.22 -25.99 -26.40
N ASN A 261 -11.97 -26.43 -26.22
CA ASN A 261 -11.36 -27.51 -26.99
C ASN A 261 -11.39 -28.88 -26.28
N LEU A 262 -12.07 -29.00 -25.13
CA LEU A 262 -12.31 -30.29 -24.51
C LEU A 262 -13.57 -30.92 -25.12
N THR A 263 -13.40 -31.76 -26.14
CA THR A 263 -14.36 -32.83 -26.38
C THR A 263 -14.36 -33.73 -25.14
N LEU A 264 -15.39 -33.58 -24.31
CA LEU A 264 -15.73 -34.52 -23.25
C LEU A 264 -16.40 -35.76 -23.84
#